data_AF-A0AAU6DMB3-F1
#
_entry.id   AF-A0AAU6DMB3-F1
#
_cell.length_a   1.000
_cell.length_b   1.000
_cell.length_c   1.000
_cell.angle_alpha   90.00
_cell.angle_beta   90.00
_cell.angle_gamma   90.00
#
_symmetry.space_group_name_H-M   'P 1'
#
loop_
_entity.id
_entity.type
_entity.pdbx_description
1 polymer ?
#
loop_
_entity_poly.entity_id
_entity_poly.type
_entity_poly.pdbx_seq_one_letter_code
_entity_poly.pdbx_strand_id
1 'polypeptide(L)'
;MICDRHPDCPQPGDIAQLKRGNSIGADHTDSFVVVEDFPPTGRHLVLNLPTGHLGRADWAAAVPLADIATLTRLEAAGSRTWAPAPEPDDTQ
;
A
#
# COMPACT_ATOMS: atom_id res chain seq x y z
N MET A 1 8.29 17.25 12.63
CA MET A 1 8.12 16.21 13.66
C MET A 1 8.11 14.89 12.90
N ILE A 2 9.25 14.18 12.88
CA ILE A 2 9.33 12.87 12.22
C ILE A 2 8.71 11.91 13.23
N CYS A 3 7.44 11.56 13.04
CA CYS A 3 6.84 10.47 13.80
C CYS A 3 7.69 9.23 13.52
N ASP A 4 8.23 8.61 14.56
CA ASP A 4 8.88 7.30 14.48
C ASP A 4 7.79 6.29 14.08
N ARG A 5 7.53 6.21 12.77
CA ARG A 5 6.58 5.26 12.22
C ARG A 5 7.17 3.88 12.48
N HIS A 6 6.35 3.00 13.04
CA HIS A 6 6.71 1.60 13.26
C HIS A 6 7.42 1.06 12.00
N PRO A 7 8.51 0.30 12.11
CA PRO A 7 9.30 -0.13 10.95
C PRO A 7 8.47 -0.88 9.90
N ASP A 8 7.35 -1.49 10.33
CA ASP A 8 6.41 -2.21 9.48
C ASP A 8 5.23 -1.37 8.96
N CYS A 9 5.18 -0.07 9.29
CA CYS A 9 4.23 0.84 8.66
C CYS A 9 4.60 1.04 7.18
N PRO A 10 3.61 0.97 6.27
CA PRO A 10 3.80 1.32 4.88
C PRO A 10 4.29 2.77 4.75
N GLN A 11 5.19 3.03 3.82
CA GLN A 11 5.78 4.34 3.53
C GLN A 11 5.72 4.65 2.04
N PRO A 12 5.79 5.93 1.64
CA PRO A 12 5.89 6.30 0.24
C PRO A 12 7.17 5.71 -0.36
N GLY A 13 7.05 5.10 -1.53
CA GLY A 13 8.13 4.36 -2.19
C GLY A 13 8.12 2.85 -1.93
N ASP A 14 7.36 2.36 -0.95
CA ASP A 14 7.17 0.92 -0.78
C ASP A 14 6.37 0.34 -1.97
N ILE A 15 6.66 -0.91 -2.30
CA ILE A 15 5.97 -1.64 -3.37
C ILE A 15 4.89 -2.51 -2.74
N ALA A 16 3.64 -2.30 -3.15
CA ALA A 16 2.49 -3.07 -2.73
C ALA A 16 2.07 -4.08 -3.81
N GLN A 17 1.82 -5.32 -3.39
CA GLN A 17 1.07 -6.28 -4.20
C GLN A 17 -0.31 -6.46 -3.59
N LEU A 18 -1.32 -6.51 -4.46
CA LEU A 18 -2.71 -6.59 -4.05
C LEU A 18 -3.19 -8.03 -3.98
N LYS A 19 -4.13 -8.30 -3.08
CA LYS A 19 -4.86 -9.57 -3.04
C LYS A 19 -5.71 -9.70 -4.30
N ARG A 20 -5.99 -10.96 -4.67
CA ARG A 20 -6.97 -11.26 -5.72
C ARG A 20 -8.35 -10.78 -5.27
N GLY A 21 -9.03 -10.03 -6.14
CA GLY A 21 -10.35 -9.45 -5.83
C GLY A 21 -10.28 -8.17 -4.99
N ASN A 22 -9.16 -7.45 -5.03
CA ASN A 22 -9.04 -6.12 -4.43
C ASN A 22 -10.07 -5.13 -5.01
N SER A 23 -10.35 -4.08 -4.24
CA SER A 23 -11.37 -3.07 -4.51
C SER A 23 -11.20 -2.29 -5.81
N ILE A 24 -9.99 -2.27 -6.40
CA ILE A 24 -9.71 -1.56 -7.66
C ILE A 24 -9.70 -2.48 -8.88
N GLY A 25 -9.94 -3.78 -8.69
CA GLY A 25 -9.99 -4.75 -9.79
C GLY A 25 -8.64 -5.00 -10.47
N ALA A 26 -7.54 -4.61 -9.82
CA ALA A 26 -6.19 -4.82 -10.33
C ALA A 26 -5.80 -6.31 -10.30
N ASP A 27 -4.90 -6.72 -11.20
CA ASP A 27 -4.35 -8.06 -11.13
C ASP A 27 -3.41 -8.17 -9.91
N HIS A 28 -3.49 -9.29 -9.20
CA HIS A 28 -2.61 -9.60 -8.07
C HIS A 28 -1.13 -9.77 -8.46
N THR A 29 -0.82 -9.95 -9.75
CA THR A 29 0.56 -9.99 -10.25
C THR A 29 1.13 -8.60 -10.52
N ASP A 30 0.29 -7.57 -10.58
CA ASP A 30 0.75 -6.20 -10.73
C ASP A 30 1.45 -5.71 -9.47
N SER A 31 2.40 -4.79 -9.66
CA SER A 31 3.12 -4.13 -8.58
C SER A 31 2.79 -2.65 -8.58
N PHE A 32 2.44 -2.14 -7.41
CA PHE A 32 2.03 -0.77 -7.22
C PHE A 32 3.01 -0.06 -6.28
N VAL A 33 3.24 1.23 -6.49
CA VAL A 33 4.08 2.03 -5.59
C VAL A 33 3.18 2.83 -4.67
N VAL A 34 3.41 2.76 -3.36
CA VAL A 34 2.77 3.65 -2.39
C VAL A 34 3.28 5.07 -2.66
N VAL A 35 2.39 5.99 -3.03
CA VAL A 35 2.76 7.38 -3.35
C VAL A 35 2.46 8.34 -2.23
N GLU A 36 1.43 8.04 -1.45
CA GLU A 36 1.11 8.75 -0.23
C GLU A 36 0.78 7.70 0.82
N ASP A 37 1.41 7.89 1.98
CA ASP A 37 1.16 7.09 3.14
C ASP A 37 0.31 7.88 4.15
N PHE A 38 -0.35 7.13 5.01
CA PHE A 38 -1.44 7.55 5.90
C PHE A 38 -1.29 8.94 6.57
N PRO A 39 -2.37 9.75 6.62
CA PRO A 39 -2.66 10.54 7.82
C PRO A 39 -3.04 9.60 8.98
N PRO A 40 -2.81 9.97 10.25
CA PRO A 40 -2.94 9.08 11.42
C PRO A 40 -4.36 8.52 11.69
N THR A 41 -5.35 8.81 10.84
CA THR A 41 -6.75 8.40 10.97
C THR A 41 -7.32 7.67 9.74
N GLY A 42 -6.49 7.40 8.72
CA GLY A 42 -6.94 6.76 7.48
C GLY A 42 -7.29 5.27 7.64
N ARG A 43 -7.82 4.62 6.61
CA ARG A 43 -7.91 3.14 6.51
C ARG A 43 -7.36 2.64 5.17
N HIS A 44 -6.71 3.54 4.41
CA HIS A 44 -6.41 3.37 3.00
C HIS A 44 -5.00 3.87 2.65
N LEU A 45 -4.32 3.17 1.75
CA LEU A 45 -3.06 3.54 1.12
C LEU A 45 -3.31 4.07 -0.28
N VAL A 46 -2.57 5.11 -0.69
CA VAL A 46 -2.66 5.65 -2.03
C VAL A 46 -1.56 5.05 -2.89
N LEU A 47 -1.97 4.34 -3.94
CA LEU A 47 -1.10 3.60 -4.85
C LEU A 47 -1.05 4.27 -6.22
N ASN A 48 0.14 4.38 -6.82
CA ASN A 48 0.27 4.79 -8.22
C ASN A 48 -0.24 3.67 -9.13
N LEU A 49 -1.17 3.99 -10.02
CA LEU A 49 -1.65 3.05 -11.02
C LEU A 49 -0.67 2.99 -12.20
N PRO A 50 -0.30 1.80 -12.70
CA PRO A 50 0.57 1.68 -13.87
C PRO A 50 -0.12 2.25 -15.11
N THR A 51 0.67 2.87 -16.00
CA THR A 51 0.20 3.42 -17.27
C THR A 51 -0.42 2.32 -18.13
N GLY A 52 -1.73 2.39 -18.37
CA GLY A 52 -2.48 1.41 -19.15
C GLY A 52 -3.69 0.80 -18.43
N HIS A 53 -3.90 1.12 -17.15
CA HIS A 53 -5.10 0.69 -16.44
C HIS A 53 -6.36 1.33 -17.06
N LEU A 54 -7.20 0.50 -17.67
CA LEU A 54 -8.42 0.88 -18.38
C LEU A 54 -9.49 1.36 -17.38
N GLY A 55 -9.40 2.62 -16.94
CA GLY A 55 -10.50 3.16 -16.12
C GLY A 55 -10.33 4.48 -15.38
N ARG A 56 -9.19 5.19 -15.38
CA ARG A 56 -9.11 6.42 -14.59
C ARG A 56 -8.33 7.56 -15.25
N ALA A 57 -8.95 8.74 -15.22
CA ALA A 57 -8.33 10.05 -15.41
C ALA A 57 -7.38 10.43 -14.25
N ASP A 58 -7.24 9.55 -13.26
CA ASP A 58 -6.44 9.71 -12.05
C ASP A 58 -5.24 8.75 -12.06
N TRP A 59 -4.08 9.28 -11.72
CA TRP A 59 -2.79 8.57 -11.67
C TRP A 59 -2.64 7.68 -10.43
N ALA A 60 -3.55 7.78 -9.47
CA ALA A 60 -3.50 7.05 -8.20
C ALA A 60 -4.84 6.47 -7.76
N ALA A 61 -4.79 5.48 -6.86
CA ALA A 61 -5.97 4.90 -6.23
C ALA A 61 -5.75 4.67 -4.73
N ALA A 62 -6.72 5.09 -3.92
CA ALA A 62 -6.79 4.73 -2.52
C ALA A 62 -7.37 3.31 -2.36
N VAL A 63 -6.65 2.41 -1.69
CA VAL A 63 -7.08 1.04 -1.40
C VAL A 63 -6.98 0.74 0.10
N PRO A 64 -7.88 -0.05 0.69
CA PRO A 64 -7.79 -0.38 2.10
C PRO A 64 -6.57 -1.27 2.37
N LEU A 65 -5.99 -1.20 3.57
CA LEU A 65 -4.86 -2.07 3.94
C LEU A 65 -5.21 -3.56 3.82
N ALA A 66 -6.48 -3.90 4.04
CA ALA A 66 -7.01 -5.25 3.88
C ALA A 66 -6.85 -5.82 2.46
N ASP A 67 -6.76 -4.96 1.44
CA ASP A 67 -6.55 -5.37 0.05
C ASP A 67 -5.08 -5.63 -0.30
N ILE A 68 -4.15 -5.25 0.57
CA ILE A 68 -2.73 -5.46 0.36
C ILE A 68 -2.36 -6.88 0.80
N ALA A 69 -1.74 -7.64 -0.10
CA ALA A 69 -1.21 -8.96 0.19
C ALA A 69 0.18 -8.86 0.84
N THR A 70 1.06 -8.08 0.22
CA THR A 70 2.45 -7.89 0.65
C THR A 70 2.90 -6.46 0.40
N LEU A 71 3.83 -6.01 1.23
CA LEU A 71 4.59 -4.78 1.09
C LEU A 71 6.06 -5.14 0.97
N THR A 72 6.76 -4.46 0.09
CA THR A 72 8.21 -4.61 -0.09
C THR A 72 8.87 -3.25 -0.03
N ARG A 73 9.82 -3.11 0.91
CA ARG A 73 10.70 -1.95 1.00
C ARG A 73 12.04 -2.29 0.37
N LEU A 74 12.53 -1.39 -0.47
CA LEU A 74 13.87 -1.46 -1.02
C LEU A 74 14.81 -0.64 -0.13
N GLU A 75 15.80 -1.27 0.45
CA GLU A 75 16.83 -0.68 1.29
C GLU A 75 18.21 -0.84 0.62
N ALA A 76 19.21 -0.07 1.05
CA ALA A 76 20.55 -0.17 0.50
C ALA A 76 21.17 -1.59 0.66
N ALA A 77 20.77 -2.31 1.71
CA ALA A 77 21.25 -3.66 2.01
C ALA A 77 20.48 -4.78 1.29
N GLY A 78 19.38 -4.47 0.59
CA GLY A 78 18.51 -5.46 -0.05
C GLY A 78 17.04 -5.07 0.03
N SER A 79 16.14 -6.02 -0.16
CA SER A 79 14.71 -5.80 0.00
C SER A 79 14.16 -6.53 1.23
N ARG A 80 13.18 -5.90 1.89
CA ARG A 80 12.41 -6.50 2.97
C ARG A 80 10.96 -6.61 2.52
N THR A 81 10.40 -7.82 2.56
CA THR A 81 8.99 -8.06 2.23
C THR A 81 8.24 -8.54 3.46
N TRP A 82 7.07 -7.97 3.73
CA TRP A 82 6.20 -8.35 4.83
C TRP A 82 4.73 -8.30 4.43
N ALA A 83 3.87 -9.03 5.13
CA ALA A 83 2.43 -8.82 5.05
C ALA A 83 2.08 -7.66 6.00
N PRO A 84 1.26 -6.69 5.58
CA PRO A 84 0.81 -5.65 6.49
C PRO A 84 0.06 -6.30 7.66
N ALA A 85 0.43 -5.93 8.88
CA ALA A 85 -0.34 -6.32 10.04
C ALA A 85 -1.75 -5.72 9.88
N PRO A 86 -2.82 -6.49 10.11
CA PRO A 86 -4.12 -5.88 10.29
C PRO A 86 -3.97 -4.85 11.41
N GLU A 87 -4.46 -3.63 11.21
CA GLU A 87 -4.55 -2.68 12.31
C GLU A 87 -5.32 -3.37 13.45
N PRO A 88 -4.88 -3.24 14.71
CA PRO A 88 -5.69 -3.69 15.82
C PRO A 88 -7.05 -3.01 15.66
N ASP A 89 -8.09 -3.82 15.58
CA ASP A 89 -9.47 -3.37 15.55
C ASP A 89 -9.60 -2.31 16.67
N ASP A 90 -9.95 -1.08 16.32
CA ASP A 90 -10.25 -0.03 17.30
C ASP A 90 -11.57 -0.43 17.97
N THR A 91 -11.48 -1.45 18.82
CA THR A 91 -12.57 -1.93 19.66
C THR A 91 -12.41 -1.22 20.99
N GLN A 92 -12.95 0.01 21.09
CA GLN A 92 -13.30 0.61 22.38
C GLN A 92 -14.60 1.40 22.30
#